data_AF-A0A7I7Q7S2-F1
#
_entry.id   AF-A0A7I7Q7S2-F1
#
_cell.length_a   1.000
_cell.length_b   1.000
_cell.length_c   1.000
_cell.angle_alpha   90.00
_cell.angle_beta   90.00
_cell.angle_gamma   90.00
#
_symmetry.space_group_name_H-M   'P 1'
#
loop_
_entity.id
_entity.type
_entity.pdbx_description
1 polymer ?
#
loop_
_entity_poly.entity_id
_entity_poly.type
_entity_poly.pdbx_seq_one_letter_code
_entity_poly.pdbx_strand_id
1 'polypeptide(L)'
;MRQFALTRPEAPNLAIGTLSSGVEGFRQSHREAESARRVALVGKREPTVIAASDPGLSIAALLSGDVAETRGWVLNVLGGLAGDEENDARLRETLRVFLSCGCSYKTAAEELNLHFNTVKYRVGRAVARRGREIGEDRLDLELALLICHWYGAAVLQPR
;
A
#
# COMPACT_ATOMS: atom_id res chain seq x y z
N MET A 1 -15.38 9.08 -11.19
CA MET A 1 -14.24 10.02 -11.09
C MET A 1 -12.93 9.40 -11.55
N ARG A 2 -12.47 8.26 -10.99
CA ARG A 2 -11.22 7.58 -11.43
C ARG A 2 -11.15 7.30 -12.93
N GLN A 3 -12.17 6.65 -13.48
CA GLN A 3 -12.25 6.31 -14.91
C GLN A 3 -12.26 7.55 -15.84
N PHE A 4 -12.77 8.67 -15.35
CA PHE A 4 -12.78 9.94 -16.09
C PHE A 4 -11.38 10.57 -16.14
N ALA A 5 -10.63 10.48 -15.03
CA ALA A 5 -9.30 11.06 -14.95
C ALA A 5 -8.27 10.23 -15.73
N LEU A 6 -8.38 8.89 -15.69
CA LEU A 6 -7.50 7.98 -16.46
C LEU A 6 -7.61 8.11 -17.98
N THR A 7 -8.72 8.66 -18.49
CA THR A 7 -8.96 8.80 -19.94
C THR A 7 -8.50 10.15 -20.50
N ARG A 8 -7.87 11.01 -19.67
CA ARG A 8 -7.44 12.36 -20.06
C ARG A 8 -5.98 12.62 -19.63
N PRO A 9 -5.04 12.82 -20.58
CA PRO A 9 -3.62 13.07 -20.28
C PRO A 9 -3.36 14.30 -19.40
N GLU A 10 -4.23 15.30 -19.46
CA GLU A 10 -4.10 16.56 -18.72
C GLU A 10 -5.00 16.64 -17.47
N ALA A 11 -5.58 15.52 -17.03
CA ALA A 11 -6.42 15.53 -15.84
C ALA A 11 -5.59 15.90 -14.60
N PRO A 12 -6.08 16.82 -13.74
CA PRO A 12 -5.38 17.14 -12.50
C PRO A 12 -5.42 15.96 -11.54
N ASN A 13 -4.37 15.84 -10.71
CA ASN A 13 -4.37 14.91 -9.58
C ASN A 13 -5.38 15.38 -8.53
N LEU A 14 -6.30 14.51 -8.13
CA LEU A 14 -7.36 14.84 -7.18
C LEU A 14 -7.21 14.03 -5.89
N ALA A 15 -7.32 14.71 -4.74
CA ALA A 15 -7.47 14.07 -3.43
C ALA A 15 -8.87 14.35 -2.87
N ILE A 16 -9.56 13.31 -2.43
CA ILE A 16 -10.98 13.37 -2.03
C ILE A 16 -11.12 12.94 -0.57
N GLY A 17 -11.81 13.73 0.25
CA GLY A 17 -12.21 13.34 1.61
C GLY A 17 -13.49 12.51 1.63
N THR A 18 -13.87 11.94 2.78
CA THR A 18 -15.15 11.24 2.88
C THR A 18 -16.34 12.21 2.87
N LEU A 19 -17.51 11.73 2.47
CA LEU A 19 -18.74 12.52 2.50
C LEU A 19 -19.25 12.64 3.94
N SER A 20 -19.52 13.86 4.39
CA SER A 20 -20.07 14.14 5.71
C SER A 20 -20.92 15.42 5.70
N SER A 21 -21.78 15.60 6.70
CA SER A 21 -22.81 16.64 6.74
C SER A 21 -22.48 17.80 7.70
N GLY A 22 -23.04 18.98 7.40
CA GLY A 22 -22.84 20.19 8.18
C GLY A 22 -21.42 20.77 8.10
N VAL A 23 -21.18 21.83 8.87
CA VAL A 23 -19.88 22.53 8.85
C VAL A 23 -18.75 21.65 9.37
N GLU A 24 -18.97 20.89 10.45
CA GLU A 24 -17.96 19.98 10.98
C GLU A 24 -17.64 18.84 10.00
N GLY A 25 -18.65 18.29 9.32
CA GLY A 25 -18.44 17.30 8.27
C GLY A 25 -17.61 17.83 7.11
N PHE A 26 -17.87 19.07 6.66
CA PHE A 26 -17.05 19.73 5.65
C PHE A 26 -15.59 19.89 6.08
N ARG A 27 -15.35 20.35 7.31
CA ARG A 27 -13.98 20.51 7.85
C ARG A 27 -13.25 19.17 7.93
N GLN A 28 -13.94 18.12 8.37
CA GLN A 28 -13.37 16.78 8.46
C GLN A 28 -13.01 16.22 7.09
N SER A 29 -13.94 16.29 6.13
CA SER A 29 -13.69 15.87 4.74
C SER A 29 -12.49 16.59 4.13
N HIS A 30 -12.36 17.91 4.37
CA HIS A 30 -11.22 18.66 3.89
C HIS A 30 -9.88 18.20 4.50
N ARG A 31 -9.82 17.95 5.81
CA ARG A 31 -8.60 17.40 6.47
C ARG A 31 -8.22 16.02 5.93
N GLU A 32 -9.21 15.20 5.65
CA GLU A 32 -9.01 13.88 5.05
C GLU A 32 -8.47 13.97 3.62
N ALA A 33 -8.99 14.89 2.81
CA ALA A 33 -8.46 15.18 1.47
C ALA A 33 -6.99 15.63 1.53
N GLU A 34 -6.63 16.53 2.46
CA GLU A 34 -5.24 16.94 2.67
C GLU A 34 -4.34 15.77 3.12
N SER A 35 -4.87 14.88 3.95
CA SER A 35 -4.16 13.67 4.39
C SER A 35 -3.90 12.71 3.21
N ALA A 36 -4.92 12.46 2.38
CA ALA A 36 -4.79 11.67 1.17
C ALA A 36 -3.79 12.29 0.17
N ARG A 37 -3.83 13.62 0.01
CA ARG A 37 -2.87 14.37 -0.80
C ARG A 37 -1.44 14.16 -0.29
N ARG A 38 -1.20 14.24 1.01
CA ARG A 38 0.13 14.03 1.59
C ARG A 38 0.65 12.63 1.31
N VAL A 39 -0.20 11.61 1.47
CA VAL A 39 0.15 10.21 1.15
C VAL A 39 0.58 10.06 -0.31
N ALA A 40 -0.18 10.67 -1.23
CA ALA A 40 0.14 10.64 -2.66
C ALA A 40 1.50 11.31 -2.97
N LEU A 41 1.78 12.46 -2.34
CA LEU A 41 3.05 13.18 -2.53
C LEU A 41 4.26 12.38 -2.03
N VAL A 42 4.15 11.72 -0.87
CA VAL A 42 5.23 10.88 -0.32
C VAL A 42 5.51 9.70 -1.24
N GLY A 43 4.47 9.00 -1.68
CA GLY A 43 4.62 7.79 -2.49
C GLY A 43 5.08 8.02 -3.93
N LYS A 44 5.14 9.28 -4.38
CA LYS A 44 5.39 9.65 -5.79
C LYS A 44 4.53 8.84 -6.76
N ARG A 45 3.36 8.37 -6.29
CA ARG A 45 2.39 7.74 -7.17
C ARG A 45 1.95 8.83 -8.13
N GLU A 46 1.83 8.53 -9.41
CA GLU A 46 1.06 9.36 -10.33
C GLU A 46 -0.42 9.03 -10.06
N PRO A 47 -1.22 9.87 -9.36
CA PRO A 47 -2.58 9.51 -9.03
C PRO A 47 -3.52 10.56 -9.60
N THR A 48 -4.22 10.20 -10.67
CA THR A 48 -5.27 11.05 -11.20
C THR A 48 -6.43 11.23 -10.19
N VAL A 49 -6.69 10.25 -9.29
CA VAL A 49 -7.65 10.40 -8.15
C VAL A 49 -7.34 9.45 -6.97
N ILE A 50 -7.07 10.01 -5.78
CA ILE A 50 -6.95 9.30 -4.48
C ILE A 50 -8.08 9.72 -3.53
N ALA A 51 -8.62 8.78 -2.74
CA ALA A 51 -9.72 9.07 -1.82
C ALA A 51 -9.38 8.61 -0.41
N ALA A 52 -9.75 9.38 0.61
CA ALA A 52 -9.51 9.05 2.01
C ALA A 52 -10.18 7.73 2.45
N SER A 53 -11.20 7.29 1.73
CA SER A 53 -11.85 5.99 1.89
C SER A 53 -11.08 4.82 1.26
N ASP A 54 -9.95 5.07 0.58
CA ASP A 54 -9.14 4.01 0.00
C ASP A 54 -8.58 3.09 1.10
N PRO A 55 -8.61 1.76 0.90
CA PRO A 55 -8.16 0.81 1.92
C PRO A 55 -6.75 1.12 2.46
N GLY A 56 -6.68 1.31 3.78
CA GLY A 56 -5.45 1.57 4.52
C GLY A 56 -4.80 2.93 4.26
N LEU A 57 -5.43 3.84 3.51
CA LEU A 57 -4.91 5.19 3.30
C LEU A 57 -4.82 5.97 4.62
N SER A 58 -5.83 5.87 5.48
CA SER A 58 -5.83 6.55 6.78
C SER A 58 -4.64 6.14 7.64
N ILE A 59 -4.27 4.86 7.62
CA ILE A 59 -3.08 4.34 8.30
C ILE A 59 -1.81 4.90 7.67
N ALA A 60 -1.71 4.90 6.33
CA ALA A 60 -0.58 5.51 5.65
C ALA A 60 -0.44 6.99 6.04
N ALA A 61 -1.53 7.75 6.05
CA ALA A 61 -1.54 9.15 6.45
C ALA A 61 -1.04 9.38 7.89
N LEU A 62 -1.36 8.48 8.83
CA LEU A 62 -0.83 8.54 10.19
C LEU A 62 0.70 8.35 10.21
N LEU A 63 1.24 7.50 9.33
CA LEU A 63 2.66 7.21 9.19
C LEU A 63 3.38 8.17 8.20
N SER A 64 2.76 9.30 7.84
CA SER A 64 3.36 10.28 6.92
C SER A 64 4.35 11.26 7.56
N GLY A 65 4.39 11.33 8.90
CA GLY A 65 5.13 12.36 9.63
C GLY A 65 6.65 12.21 9.57
N ASP A 66 7.15 10.98 9.75
CA ASP A 66 8.58 10.66 9.61
C ASP A 66 8.76 9.46 8.67
N VAL A 67 8.99 9.76 7.40
CA VAL A 67 9.19 8.75 6.36
C VAL A 67 10.52 8.02 6.52
N ALA A 68 11.53 8.64 7.15
CA ALA A 68 12.84 8.02 7.36
C ALA A 68 12.76 6.96 8.47
N GLU A 69 12.10 7.28 9.58
CA GLU A 69 11.80 6.32 10.65
C GLU A 69 10.92 5.18 10.10
N THR A 70 9.88 5.53 9.34
CA THR A 70 8.99 4.55 8.70
C THR A 70 9.76 3.60 7.78
N ARG A 71 10.72 4.12 6.99
CA ARG A 71 11.61 3.30 6.14
C ARG A 71 12.44 2.33 6.98
N GLY A 72 13.03 2.80 8.08
CA GLY A 72 13.81 1.96 8.99
C GLY A 72 12.98 0.82 9.59
N TRP A 73 11.75 1.13 10.00
CA TRP A 73 10.82 0.12 10.49
C TRP A 73 10.38 -0.87 9.40
N VAL A 74 10.04 -0.40 8.19
CA VAL A 74 9.72 -1.28 7.04
C VAL A 74 10.87 -2.24 6.73
N LEU A 75 12.10 -1.75 6.73
CA LEU A 75 13.28 -2.58 6.56
C LEU A 75 13.40 -3.64 7.65
N ASN A 76 13.21 -3.25 8.91
CA ASN A 76 13.28 -4.18 10.03
C ASN A 76 12.20 -5.27 9.92
N VAL A 77 10.99 -4.95 9.47
CA VAL A 77 9.87 -5.90 9.34
C VAL A 77 10.00 -6.79 8.10
N LEU A 78 10.39 -6.25 6.95
CA LEU A 78 10.44 -6.98 5.69
C LEU A 78 11.80 -7.63 5.40
N GLY A 79 12.86 -7.24 6.11
CA GLY A 79 14.21 -7.76 5.88
C GLY A 79 14.62 -7.62 4.41
N GLY A 80 15.10 -8.72 3.82
CA GLY A 80 15.50 -8.75 2.41
C GLY A 80 14.37 -8.50 1.40
N LEU A 81 13.10 -8.50 1.83
CA LEU A 81 11.94 -8.19 0.98
C LEU A 81 11.71 -6.67 0.86
N ALA A 82 12.47 -5.82 1.55
CA ALA A 82 12.37 -4.36 1.48
C ALA A 82 13.08 -3.71 0.27
N GLY A 83 13.61 -4.49 -0.67
CA GLY A 83 14.34 -3.98 -1.84
C GLY A 83 13.45 -3.29 -2.87
N ASP A 84 13.92 -2.18 -3.46
CA ASP A 84 13.23 -1.46 -4.54
C ASP A 84 13.44 -2.09 -5.92
N GLU A 85 13.22 -3.40 -6.01
CA GLU A 85 13.33 -4.18 -7.25
C GLU A 85 11.97 -4.66 -7.72
N GLU A 86 11.81 -4.80 -9.03
CA GLU A 86 10.55 -5.26 -9.63
C GLU A 86 10.16 -6.68 -9.16
N ASN A 87 11.14 -7.54 -8.91
CA ASN A 87 10.88 -8.88 -8.36
C ASN A 87 10.31 -8.80 -6.95
N ASP A 88 10.98 -8.07 -6.05
CA ASP A 88 10.51 -7.91 -4.68
C ASP A 88 9.17 -7.15 -4.62
N ALA A 89 8.92 -6.23 -5.56
CA ALA A 89 7.62 -5.58 -5.72
C ALA A 89 6.49 -6.59 -6.01
N ARG A 90 6.70 -7.53 -6.93
CA ARG A 90 5.73 -8.60 -7.22
C ARG A 90 5.51 -9.53 -6.03
N LEU A 91 6.56 -9.82 -5.27
CA LEU A 91 6.48 -10.65 -4.06
C LEU A 91 5.70 -9.94 -2.95
N ARG A 92 6.01 -8.65 -2.68
CA ARG A 92 5.26 -7.82 -1.72
C ARG A 92 3.79 -7.73 -2.09
N GLU A 93 3.47 -7.48 -3.36
CA GLU A 93 2.08 -7.38 -3.80
C GLU A 93 1.33 -8.70 -3.63
N THR A 94 1.95 -9.83 -4.01
CA THR A 94 1.31 -11.14 -3.85
C THR A 94 1.08 -11.48 -2.38
N LEU A 95 2.06 -11.19 -1.51
CA LEU A 95 1.94 -11.44 -0.07
C LEU A 95 0.87 -10.53 0.56
N ARG A 96 0.81 -9.25 0.18
CA ARG A 96 -0.20 -8.30 0.63
C ARG A 96 -1.62 -8.77 0.29
N VAL A 97 -1.84 -9.19 -0.95
CA VAL A 97 -3.16 -9.70 -1.40
C VAL A 97 -3.50 -11.01 -0.71
N PHE A 98 -2.55 -11.94 -0.59
CA PHE A 98 -2.74 -13.19 0.16
C PHE A 98 -3.20 -12.95 1.60
N LEU A 99 -2.58 -12.00 2.31
CA LEU A 99 -2.96 -11.64 3.67
C LEU A 99 -4.35 -11.00 3.72
N SER A 100 -4.67 -10.08 2.80
CA SER A 100 -6.01 -9.47 2.71
C SER A 100 -7.12 -10.46 2.37
N CYS A 101 -6.80 -11.55 1.68
CA CYS A 101 -7.71 -12.65 1.38
C CYS A 101 -7.79 -13.70 2.51
N GLY A 102 -7.41 -13.35 3.75
CA GLY A 102 -7.49 -14.25 4.89
C GLY A 102 -6.55 -15.46 4.78
N CYS A 103 -5.40 -15.30 4.12
CA CYS A 103 -4.45 -16.39 3.84
C CYS A 103 -5.02 -17.49 2.93
N SER A 104 -6.00 -17.16 2.08
CA SER A 104 -6.53 -18.07 1.06
C SER A 104 -5.74 -17.94 -0.24
N TYR A 105 -4.98 -18.98 -0.60
CA TYR A 105 -4.29 -19.05 -1.89
C TYR A 105 -5.27 -19.02 -3.08
N LYS A 106 -6.45 -19.62 -2.93
CA LYS A 106 -7.47 -19.65 -3.98
C LYS A 106 -8.01 -18.26 -4.25
N THR A 107 -8.46 -17.56 -3.19
CA THR A 107 -9.03 -16.22 -3.30
C THR A 107 -7.98 -15.22 -3.77
N ALA A 108 -6.74 -15.32 -3.31
CA ALA A 108 -5.65 -14.48 -3.79
C ALA A 108 -5.28 -14.74 -5.26
N ALA A 109 -5.38 -15.99 -5.72
CA ALA A 109 -5.17 -16.33 -7.13
C ALA A 109 -6.24 -15.73 -8.04
N GLU A 110 -7.50 -15.77 -7.60
CA GLU A 110 -8.63 -15.11 -8.26
C GLU A 110 -8.42 -13.58 -8.31
N GLU A 111 -8.12 -12.95 -7.18
CA GLU A 111 -7.91 -11.49 -7.07
C GLU A 111 -6.73 -11.00 -7.94
N LEU A 112 -5.62 -11.75 -7.95
CA LEU A 112 -4.44 -11.40 -8.74
C LEU A 112 -4.52 -11.82 -10.21
N ASN A 113 -5.57 -12.53 -10.63
CA ASN A 113 -5.65 -13.20 -11.93
C ASN A 113 -4.42 -14.08 -12.23
N LEU A 114 -3.96 -14.84 -11.24
CA LEU A 114 -2.81 -15.74 -11.34
C LEU A 114 -3.22 -17.18 -11.12
N HIS A 115 -2.42 -18.12 -11.64
CA HIS A 115 -2.59 -19.53 -11.30
C HIS A 115 -2.26 -19.78 -9.81
N PHE A 116 -3.00 -20.69 -9.17
CA PHE A 116 -2.83 -21.05 -7.75
C PHE A 116 -1.37 -21.34 -7.37
N ASN A 117 -0.67 -22.16 -8.17
CA ASN A 117 0.73 -22.51 -7.90
C ASN A 117 1.67 -21.30 -7.96
N THR A 118 1.37 -20.31 -8.79
CA THR A 118 2.15 -19.08 -8.88
C THR A 118 2.02 -18.26 -7.60
N VAL A 119 0.82 -18.15 -7.05
CA VAL A 119 0.60 -17.47 -5.76
C VAL A 119 1.32 -18.22 -4.64
N LYS A 120 1.13 -19.55 -4.55
CA LYS A 120 1.81 -20.38 -3.54
C LYS A 120 3.33 -20.22 -3.58
N TYR A 121 3.90 -20.28 -4.79
CA TYR A 121 5.32 -20.05 -5.00
C TYR A 121 5.76 -18.65 -4.54
N ARG A 122 5.06 -17.60 -4.98
CA ARG A 122 5.42 -16.22 -4.63
C ARG A 122 5.29 -15.92 -3.14
N VAL A 123 4.26 -16.44 -2.47
CA VAL A 123 4.13 -16.32 -1.01
C VAL A 123 5.32 -17.00 -0.30
N GLY A 124 5.65 -18.24 -0.65
CA GLY A 124 6.80 -18.94 -0.08
C GLY A 124 8.13 -18.20 -0.33
N ARG A 125 8.31 -17.66 -1.54
CA ARG A 125 9.48 -16.83 -1.88
C ARG A 125 9.52 -15.51 -1.11
N ALA A 126 8.38 -14.86 -0.88
CA ALA A 126 8.30 -13.63 -0.09
C ALA A 126 8.69 -13.88 1.37
N VAL A 127 8.17 -14.95 1.98
CA VAL A 127 8.52 -15.38 3.35
C VAL A 127 10.02 -15.72 3.45
N ALA A 128 10.54 -16.50 2.51
CA ALA A 128 11.97 -16.83 2.48
C ALA A 128 12.86 -15.58 2.29
N ARG A 129 12.43 -14.64 1.43
CA ARG A 129 13.17 -13.39 1.19
C ARG A 129 13.16 -12.47 2.41
N ARG A 130 12.04 -12.46 3.14
CA ARG A 130 11.90 -11.78 4.42
C ARG A 130 12.76 -12.41 5.52
N GLY A 131 12.92 -13.73 5.50
CA GLY A 131 13.72 -14.50 6.46
C GLY A 131 13.04 -14.77 7.79
N ARG A 132 11.71 -14.55 7.87
CA ARG A 132 10.89 -14.78 9.08
C ARG A 132 9.49 -15.23 8.69
N GLU A 133 8.88 -16.06 9.52
CA GLU A 133 7.54 -16.62 9.27
C GLU A 133 6.45 -15.55 9.45
N ILE A 134 5.32 -15.72 8.73
CA ILE A 134 4.19 -14.77 8.78
C ILE A 134 3.62 -14.63 10.20
N GLY A 135 3.63 -15.72 10.97
CA GLY A 135 3.01 -15.77 12.29
C GLY A 135 3.78 -15.05 13.39
N GLU A 136 5.04 -14.68 13.17
CA GLU A 136 5.89 -14.07 14.21
C GLU A 136 5.44 -12.65 14.58
N ASP A 137 5.06 -11.84 13.59
CA ASP A 137 4.76 -10.40 13.71
C ASP A 137 3.73 -9.99 12.63
N ARG A 138 2.65 -10.76 12.52
CA ARG A 138 1.66 -10.64 11.43
C ARG A 138 1.14 -9.21 11.22
N LEU A 139 0.80 -8.50 12.30
CA LEU A 139 0.28 -7.13 12.21
C LEU A 139 1.32 -6.19 11.62
N ASP A 140 2.57 -6.27 12.09
CA ASP A 140 3.67 -5.46 11.58
C ASP A 140 3.91 -5.76 10.10
N LEU A 141 3.88 -7.04 9.70
CA LEU A 141 4.01 -7.46 8.31
C LEU A 141 2.91 -6.87 7.42
N GLU A 142 1.64 -6.96 7.83
CA GLU A 142 0.50 -6.41 7.08
C GLU A 142 0.62 -4.89 6.93
N LEU A 143 1.01 -4.20 8.00
CA LEU A 143 1.24 -2.75 8.00
C LEU A 143 2.44 -2.35 7.12
N ALA A 144 3.56 -3.06 7.19
CA ALA A 144 4.75 -2.76 6.39
C ALA A 144 4.46 -2.96 4.89
N LEU A 145 3.72 -3.99 4.51
CA LEU A 145 3.28 -4.22 3.13
C LEU A 145 2.29 -3.14 2.67
N LEU A 146 1.37 -2.71 3.54
CA LEU A 146 0.46 -1.60 3.26
C LEU A 146 1.23 -0.30 2.99
N ILE A 147 2.24 -0.01 3.80
CA ILE A 147 3.07 1.19 3.66
C ILE A 147 3.96 1.11 2.41
N CYS A 148 4.52 -0.05 2.08
CA CYS A 148 5.20 -0.25 0.79
C CYS A 148 4.25 -0.01 -0.39
N HIS A 149 2.99 -0.45 -0.28
CA HIS A 149 2.00 -0.20 -1.32
C HIS A 149 1.75 1.31 -1.49
N TRP A 150 1.58 2.06 -0.41
CA TRP A 150 1.29 3.50 -0.49
C TRP A 150 2.49 4.38 -0.81
N TYR A 151 3.67 4.07 -0.25
CA TYR A 151 4.86 4.92 -0.31
C TYR A 151 5.93 4.46 -1.30
N GLY A 152 5.84 3.23 -1.81
CA GLY A 152 6.76 2.71 -2.83
C GLY A 152 8.23 2.95 -2.45
N ALA A 153 9.01 3.45 -3.41
CA ALA A 153 10.44 3.74 -3.26
C ALA A 153 10.80 4.65 -2.06
N ALA A 154 9.85 5.45 -1.53
CA ALA A 154 10.11 6.32 -0.39
C ALA A 154 10.41 5.55 0.91
N VAL A 155 9.96 4.30 1.02
CA VAL A 155 10.18 3.43 2.19
C VAL A 155 10.95 2.16 1.89
N LEU A 156 11.42 2.00 0.65
CA LEU A 156 12.20 0.83 0.22
C LEU A 156 13.69 1.14 0.20
N GLN A 157 14.50 0.08 0.26
CA GLN A 157 15.94 0.20 0.11
C GLN A 157 16.32 0.25 -1.36
N PRO A 158 17.02 1.31 -1.81
CA PRO A 158 17.69 1.27 -3.09
C PRO A 158 18.80 0.20 -3.04
N ARG A 159 18.99 -0.51 -4.15
CA ARG A 159 20.05 -1.50 -4.28
C ARG A 159 21.41 -0.85 -4.52
#